data_AF-W7NAS7-F1
#
_entry.id   AF-W7NAS7-F1
#
_cell.length_a   1.000
_cell.length_b   1.000
_cell.length_c   1.000
_cell.angle_alpha   90.00
_cell.angle_beta   90.00
_cell.angle_gamma   90.00
#
_symmetry.space_group_name_H-M   'P 1'
#
loop_
_entity.id
_entity.type
_entity.pdbx_description
1 polymer ?
#
loop_
_entity_poly.entity_id
_entity_poly.type
_entity_poly.pdbx_seq_one_letter_code
_entity_poly.pdbx_strand_id
1 'polypeptide(L)'
;MRQSETYEQLIYGPTSRSVLLQTLQDLLNHLVQRRTNSSRHEVPSLGTFTKRTTFFGTPSRVDALLLPYQQQMEDILMESTAVTFLQAFENYSSHALPFINIDKTRVLLDSLRNAGPSDISPRDKALLLTILAISALGTSETDTTEALLIYAKREVALFDDAATLLIVHFCLLMSDYQLNMGRSNAAYLQFCSACAKAMSMGLHIQGGSDAVEDGHQV
;
A
#
# COMPACT_ATOMS: atom_id res chain seq x y z
N MET A 1 -50.92 23.01 2.36
CA MET A 1 -49.60 22.83 2.98
C MET A 1 -48.81 21.84 2.14
N ARG A 2 -47.84 22.30 1.34
CA ARG A 2 -46.91 21.38 0.63
C ARG A 2 -45.81 21.03 1.62
N GLN A 3 -45.61 19.73 1.85
CA GLN A 3 -44.47 19.22 2.59
C GLN A 3 -43.20 19.61 1.81
N SER A 4 -42.31 20.35 2.45
CA SER A 4 -40.97 20.61 1.93
C SER A 4 -40.14 19.35 2.14
N GLU A 5 -39.95 18.55 1.09
CA GLU A 5 -38.96 17.47 1.12
C GLU A 5 -37.58 18.10 1.33
N THR A 6 -36.98 17.85 2.48
CA THR A 6 -35.60 18.21 2.78
C THR A 6 -34.68 17.27 2.00
N TYR A 7 -34.19 17.70 0.85
CA TYR A 7 -33.15 16.98 0.11
C TYR A 7 -31.79 17.28 0.74
N GLU A 8 -31.19 16.29 1.38
CA GLU A 8 -29.78 16.33 1.76
C GLU A 8 -28.92 16.09 0.52
N GLN A 9 -28.27 17.15 0.02
CA GLN A 9 -27.37 17.05 -1.12
C GLN A 9 -25.96 16.69 -0.63
N LEU A 10 -25.58 15.41 -0.75
CA LEU A 10 -24.21 14.98 -0.49
C LEU A 10 -23.31 15.42 -1.65
N ILE A 11 -22.47 16.43 -1.39
CA ILE A 11 -21.43 16.89 -2.32
C ILE A 11 -20.17 16.06 -2.05
N TYR A 12 -19.91 15.10 -2.93
CA TYR A 12 -18.70 14.30 -2.88
C TYR A 12 -17.55 15.02 -3.60
N GLY A 13 -16.35 14.97 -3.02
CA GLY A 13 -15.15 15.47 -3.68
C GLY A 13 -14.79 14.66 -4.94
N PRO A 14 -14.00 15.24 -5.88
CA PRO A 14 -13.64 14.61 -7.15
C PRO A 14 -12.83 13.31 -7.01
N THR A 15 -12.30 13.00 -5.82
CA THR A 15 -11.58 11.76 -5.50
C THR A 15 -12.45 10.71 -4.81
N SER A 16 -13.74 10.99 -4.59
CA SER A 16 -14.66 10.06 -3.95
C SER A 16 -14.94 8.84 -4.82
N ARG A 17 -14.90 7.65 -4.21
CA ARG A 17 -15.26 6.38 -4.89
C ARG A 17 -16.70 6.41 -5.43
N SER A 18 -17.61 7.12 -4.77
CA SER A 18 -19.01 7.23 -5.22
C SER A 18 -19.14 8.00 -6.54
N VAL A 19 -18.43 9.12 -6.70
CA VAL A 19 -18.41 9.91 -7.95
C VAL A 19 -17.72 9.13 -9.06
N LEU A 20 -16.67 8.39 -8.74
CA LEU A 20 -16.02 7.50 -9.70
C LEU A 20 -16.96 6.38 -10.16
N LEU A 21 -17.73 5.78 -9.25
CA LEU A 21 -18.72 4.77 -9.63
C LEU A 21 -19.86 5.36 -10.47
N GLN A 22 -20.33 6.57 -10.15
CA GLN A 22 -21.34 7.28 -10.96
C GLN A 22 -20.81 7.59 -12.36
N THR A 23 -19.61 8.16 -12.47
CA THR A 23 -19.00 8.46 -13.77
C THR A 23 -18.69 7.19 -14.58
N LEU A 24 -18.28 6.10 -13.95
CA LEU A 24 -18.14 4.80 -14.60
C LEU A 24 -19.49 4.23 -15.05
N GLN A 25 -20.53 4.34 -14.22
CA GLN A 25 -21.88 3.90 -14.57
C GLN A 25 -22.41 4.69 -15.76
N ASP A 26 -22.24 6.01 -15.76
CA ASP A 26 -22.62 6.87 -16.87
C ASP A 26 -21.84 6.52 -18.13
N LEU A 27 -20.54 6.26 -18.02
CA LEU A 27 -19.69 5.84 -19.13
C LEU A 27 -20.13 4.47 -19.68
N LEU A 28 -20.42 3.49 -18.83
CA LEU A 28 -20.94 2.17 -19.24
C LEU A 28 -22.30 2.30 -19.92
N ASN A 29 -23.21 3.09 -19.36
CA ASN A 29 -24.51 3.39 -19.96
C ASN A 29 -24.36 4.05 -21.34
N HIS A 30 -23.43 5.00 -21.48
CA HIS A 30 -23.10 5.62 -22.75
C HIS A 30 -22.50 4.63 -23.76
N LEU A 31 -21.62 3.74 -23.35
CA LEU A 31 -21.06 2.69 -24.21
C LEU A 31 -22.13 1.70 -24.67
N VAL A 32 -23.07 1.33 -23.79
CA VAL A 32 -24.22 0.46 -24.13
C VAL A 32 -25.14 1.16 -25.14
N GLN A 33 -25.47 2.43 -24.93
CA GLN A 33 -26.27 3.24 -25.87
C GLN A 33 -25.55 3.45 -27.22
N ARG A 34 -24.23 3.56 -27.23
CA ARG A 34 -23.44 3.70 -28.47
C ARG A 34 -23.41 2.40 -29.27
N ARG A 35 -23.50 1.25 -28.60
CA ARG A 35 -23.59 -0.08 -29.23
C ARG A 35 -24.95 -0.32 -29.89
N THR A 36 -26.02 0.23 -29.34
CA THR A 36 -27.37 0.15 -29.94
C THR A 36 -27.56 1.14 -31.10
N ASN A 37 -26.80 2.24 -31.10
CA ASN A 37 -26.91 3.33 -32.08
C ASN A 37 -25.76 3.33 -33.09
N SER A 38 -25.27 2.16 -33.53
CA SER A 38 -24.17 2.07 -34.51
C SER A 38 -24.63 2.43 -35.93
N SER A 39 -25.04 3.68 -36.13
CA SER A 39 -24.93 4.34 -37.41
C SER A 39 -24.69 5.83 -37.15
N ARG A 40 -23.64 6.35 -37.78
CA ARG A 40 -23.18 7.75 -37.84
C ARG A 40 -22.23 8.28 -36.77
N HIS A 41 -21.05 8.57 -37.32
CA HIS A 41 -20.12 9.65 -37.04
C HIS A 41 -19.17 9.53 -35.85
N GLU A 42 -17.94 9.22 -36.24
CA GLU A 42 -16.70 9.55 -35.56
C GLU A 42 -16.67 11.04 -35.17
N VAL A 43 -16.65 11.31 -33.87
CA VAL A 43 -16.04 12.49 -33.30
C VAL A 43 -15.16 12.00 -32.15
N PRO A 44 -13.83 12.19 -32.19
CA PRO A 44 -12.96 11.84 -31.09
C PRO A 44 -13.00 12.98 -30.07
N SER A 45 -14.03 12.98 -29.20
CA SER A 45 -14.08 13.91 -28.07
C SER A 45 -14.01 13.14 -26.75
N LEU A 46 -13.05 13.54 -25.93
CA LEU A 46 -12.91 13.25 -24.50
C LEU A 46 -12.83 11.77 -24.06
N GLY A 47 -12.33 10.87 -24.90
CA GLY A 47 -12.13 9.45 -24.56
C GLY A 47 -10.71 8.92 -24.73
N THR A 48 -9.81 9.72 -25.28
CA THR A 48 -8.39 9.35 -25.42
C THR A 48 -7.65 9.73 -24.16
N PHE A 49 -7.86 8.97 -23.08
CA PHE A 49 -6.80 8.74 -22.11
C PHE A 49 -5.69 8.00 -22.86
N THR A 50 -4.85 8.75 -23.57
CA THR A 50 -3.61 8.22 -24.13
C THR A 50 -2.78 7.83 -22.92
N LYS A 51 -2.86 6.54 -22.57
CA LYS A 51 -2.09 5.89 -21.52
C LYS A 51 -0.61 6.04 -21.91
N ARG A 52 -0.02 7.19 -21.58
CA ARG A 52 1.41 7.44 -21.76
C ARG A 52 2.11 6.42 -20.88
N THR A 53 2.66 5.38 -21.49
CA THR A 53 3.41 4.30 -20.84
C THR A 53 4.60 4.83 -20.03
N THR A 54 5.04 6.06 -20.33
CA THR A 54 6.09 6.78 -19.59
C THR A 54 5.70 7.21 -18.17
N PHE A 55 4.43 7.15 -17.76
CA PHE A 55 4.01 7.54 -16.40
C PHE A 55 3.88 6.36 -15.40
N PHE A 56 4.16 5.13 -15.83
CA PHE A 56 3.88 3.92 -15.03
C PHE A 56 5.11 3.23 -14.44
N GLY A 57 6.29 3.86 -14.56
CA GLY A 57 7.59 3.31 -14.14
C GLY A 57 7.99 2.04 -14.91
N THR A 58 9.17 1.51 -14.60
CA THR A 58 9.67 0.27 -15.20
C THR A 58 8.82 -0.91 -14.71
N PRO A 59 8.49 -1.93 -15.53
CA PRO A 59 7.89 -3.16 -15.03
C PRO A 59 8.90 -3.97 -14.19
N SER A 60 8.40 -4.87 -13.33
CA SER A 60 9.25 -5.78 -12.55
C SER A 60 10.12 -6.61 -13.49
N ARG A 61 11.40 -6.76 -13.15
CA ARG A 61 12.35 -7.64 -13.85
C ARG A 61 12.32 -9.07 -13.33
N VAL A 62 11.89 -9.27 -12.09
CA VAL A 62 11.81 -10.58 -11.45
C VAL A 62 10.43 -11.22 -11.66
N ASP A 63 10.42 -12.44 -12.16
CA ASP A 63 9.19 -13.23 -12.29
C ASP A 63 8.84 -13.92 -10.95
N ALA A 64 7.71 -13.52 -10.37
CA ALA A 64 7.23 -14.05 -9.10
C ALA A 64 6.87 -15.55 -9.15
N LEU A 65 6.68 -16.13 -10.35
CA LEU A 65 6.37 -17.56 -10.51
C LEU A 65 7.62 -18.45 -10.44
N LEU A 66 8.80 -17.88 -10.71
CA LEU A 66 10.07 -18.62 -10.69
C LEU A 66 10.69 -18.69 -9.29
N LEU A 67 10.22 -17.86 -8.35
CA LEU A 67 10.74 -17.82 -6.99
C LEU A 67 10.13 -18.93 -6.12
N PRO A 68 10.96 -19.78 -5.47
CA PRO A 68 10.53 -20.82 -4.53
C PRO A 68 9.53 -20.32 -3.49
N TYR A 69 8.55 -21.16 -3.15
CA TYR A 69 7.48 -20.80 -2.20
C TYR A 69 7.99 -20.67 -0.75
N GLN A 70 8.92 -21.54 -0.36
CA GLN A 70 9.63 -21.48 0.91
C GLN A 70 11.12 -21.31 0.61
N GLN A 71 11.67 -20.16 0.98
CA GLN A 71 13.10 -19.91 0.93
C GLN A 71 13.54 -19.26 2.23
N GLN A 72 14.69 -19.69 2.74
CA GLN A 72 15.27 -19.06 3.92
C GLN A 72 15.80 -17.68 3.52
N MET A 73 15.84 -16.75 4.48
CA MET A 73 16.35 -15.41 4.17
C MET A 73 17.83 -15.46 3.75
N GLU A 74 18.58 -16.43 4.27
CA GLU A 74 19.98 -16.72 3.91
C GLU A 74 20.15 -17.12 2.43
N ASP A 75 19.14 -17.75 1.83
CA ASP A 75 19.12 -18.09 0.39
C ASP A 75 18.83 -16.85 -0.49
N ILE A 76 18.20 -15.83 0.08
CA ILE A 76 17.76 -14.62 -0.62
C ILE A 76 18.80 -13.50 -0.48
N LEU A 77 19.43 -13.39 0.69
CA LEU A 77 20.33 -12.30 1.03
C LEU A 77 21.42 -12.76 2.02
N MET A 78 22.67 -12.39 1.72
CA MET A 78 23.80 -12.60 2.62
C MET A 78 23.66 -11.73 3.88
N GLU A 79 24.06 -12.26 5.05
CA GLU A 79 23.87 -11.61 6.35
C GLU A 79 24.49 -10.21 6.41
N SER A 80 25.72 -10.06 5.93
CA SER A 80 26.42 -8.77 5.90
C SER A 80 25.66 -7.71 5.09
N THR A 81 25.00 -8.14 4.01
CA THR A 81 24.21 -7.25 3.15
C THR A 81 22.91 -6.83 3.84
N ALA A 82 22.26 -7.72 4.60
CA ALA A 82 21.05 -7.40 5.35
C ALA A 82 21.29 -6.32 6.43
N VAL A 83 22.40 -6.42 7.15
CA VAL A 83 22.81 -5.40 8.14
C VAL A 83 23.10 -4.07 7.47
N THR A 84 23.80 -4.11 6.33
CA THR A 84 24.13 -2.90 5.54
C THR A 84 22.86 -2.20 5.04
N PHE A 85 21.88 -2.96 4.56
CA PHE A 85 20.58 -2.46 4.14
C PHE A 85 19.82 -1.82 5.30
N LEU A 86 19.76 -2.48 6.46
CA LEU A 86 19.09 -1.90 7.63
C LEU A 86 19.75 -0.58 8.08
N GLN A 87 21.08 -0.49 8.04
CA GLN A 87 21.80 0.74 8.35
C GLN A 87 21.52 1.85 7.31
N ALA A 88 21.41 1.50 6.03
CA ALA A 88 21.01 2.43 4.99
C ALA A 88 19.57 2.94 5.23
N PHE A 89 18.65 2.05 5.65
CA PHE A 89 17.29 2.44 5.98
C PHE A 89 17.24 3.47 7.13
N GLU A 90 18.01 3.23 8.19
CA GLU A 90 18.13 4.14 9.33
C GLU A 90 18.60 5.54 8.88
N ASN A 91 19.59 5.61 8.00
CA ASN A 91 20.16 6.88 7.54
C ASN A 91 19.26 7.65 6.56
N TYR A 92 18.53 6.95 5.68
CA TYR A 92 17.88 7.60 4.52
C TYR A 92 16.34 7.58 4.58
N SER A 93 15.73 6.57 5.18
CA SER A 93 14.28 6.33 5.05
C SER A 93 13.54 6.38 6.39
N SER A 94 14.24 6.23 7.52
CA SER A 94 13.62 6.22 8.85
C SER A 94 12.83 7.50 9.16
N HIS A 95 13.34 8.66 8.78
CA HIS A 95 12.68 9.94 9.04
C HIS A 95 11.34 10.09 8.32
N ALA A 96 11.17 9.45 7.16
CA ALA A 96 9.93 9.50 6.39
C ALA A 96 8.84 8.55 6.94
N LEU A 97 9.23 7.60 7.80
CA LEU A 97 8.37 6.50 8.26
C LEU A 97 8.40 6.40 9.79
N PRO A 98 7.82 7.38 10.51
CA PRO A 98 7.93 7.51 11.97
C PRO A 98 7.27 6.37 12.77
N PHE A 99 6.44 5.54 12.12
CA PHE A 99 5.83 4.36 12.73
C PHE A 99 6.77 3.15 12.80
N ILE A 100 7.96 3.22 12.19
CA ILE A 100 8.97 2.17 12.27
C ILE A 100 9.92 2.46 13.43
N ASN A 101 10.02 1.50 14.35
CA ASN A 101 11.02 1.51 15.40
C ASN A 101 12.25 0.72 14.91
N ILE A 102 13.38 1.41 14.68
CA ILE A 102 14.62 0.81 14.16
C ILE A 102 15.17 -0.23 15.13
N ASP A 103 15.17 0.04 16.44
CA ASP A 103 15.71 -0.89 17.44
C ASP A 103 14.93 -2.20 17.44
N LYS A 104 13.60 -2.13 17.33
CA LYS A 104 12.75 -3.30 17.18
C LYS A 104 13.08 -4.06 15.90
N THR A 105 13.28 -3.37 14.77
CA THR A 105 13.64 -3.99 13.49
C THR A 105 15.00 -4.68 13.56
N ARG A 106 15.97 -4.12 14.28
CA ARG A 106 17.29 -4.72 14.50
C ARG A 106 17.20 -6.03 15.29
N VAL A 107 16.43 -6.04 16.38
CA VAL A 107 16.16 -7.26 17.16
C VAL A 107 15.43 -8.32 16.31
N LEU A 108 14.50 -7.91 15.44
CA LEU A 108 13.81 -8.82 14.53
C LEU A 108 14.77 -9.43 13.50
N LEU A 109 15.72 -8.65 12.98
CA LEU A 109 16.76 -9.15 12.08
C LEU A 109 17.64 -10.19 12.78
N ASP A 110 18.07 -9.90 14.01
CA ASP A 110 18.84 -10.84 14.84
C ASP A 110 18.05 -12.10 15.17
N SER A 111 16.75 -11.97 15.42
CA SER A 111 15.85 -13.10 15.66
C SER A 111 15.68 -13.97 14.41
N LEU A 112 15.64 -13.38 13.22
CA LEU A 112 15.48 -14.12 11.96
C LEU A 112 16.74 -14.88 11.58
N ARG A 113 17.89 -14.42 12.08
CA ARG A 113 19.16 -15.15 12.03
C ARG A 113 19.22 -16.30 13.02
N ASN A 114 18.81 -16.06 14.27
CA ASN A 114 19.04 -16.99 15.38
C ASN A 114 17.94 -18.03 15.55
N ALA A 115 16.69 -17.69 15.20
CA ALA A 115 15.54 -18.57 15.31
C ALA A 115 15.19 -19.15 13.94
N GLY A 116 14.75 -20.41 13.90
CA GLY A 116 14.28 -21.03 12.66
C GLY A 116 13.11 -20.25 12.04
N PRO A 117 12.84 -20.41 10.74
CA PRO A 117 11.85 -19.62 9.99
C PRO A 117 10.40 -19.70 10.52
N SER A 118 10.12 -20.57 11.50
CA SER A 118 8.82 -20.77 12.15
C SER A 118 8.54 -19.83 13.32
N ASP A 119 9.55 -19.19 13.90
CA ASP A 119 9.40 -18.53 15.21
C ASP A 119 9.03 -17.05 15.11
N ILE A 120 9.09 -16.48 13.90
CA ILE A 120 8.76 -15.07 13.66
C ILE A 120 7.36 -14.94 13.10
N SER A 121 6.62 -13.95 13.63
CA SER A 121 5.29 -13.67 13.14
C SER A 121 5.34 -13.27 11.65
N PRO A 122 4.42 -13.77 10.80
CA PRO A 122 4.35 -13.37 9.39
C PRO A 122 4.26 -11.84 9.21
N ARG A 123 3.63 -11.18 10.19
CA ARG A 123 3.56 -9.72 10.32
C ARG A 123 4.94 -9.07 10.35
N ASP A 124 5.76 -9.47 11.32
CA ASP A 124 7.07 -8.86 11.54
C ASP A 124 8.03 -9.20 10.40
N LYS A 125 7.94 -10.42 9.87
CA LYS A 125 8.70 -10.87 8.70
C LYS A 125 8.38 -10.03 7.45
N ALA A 126 7.10 -9.81 7.16
CA ALA A 126 6.70 -8.99 6.03
C ALA A 126 7.20 -7.55 6.11
N LEU A 127 7.08 -6.93 7.29
CA LEU A 127 7.54 -5.56 7.50
C LEU A 127 9.06 -5.48 7.36
N LEU A 128 9.80 -6.42 7.96
CA LEU A 128 11.26 -6.48 7.85
C LEU A 128 11.71 -6.63 6.39
N LEU A 129 11.13 -7.57 5.64
CA LEU A 129 11.46 -7.77 4.22
C LEU A 129 11.17 -6.53 3.37
N THR A 130 10.09 -5.81 3.66
CA THR A 130 9.74 -4.57 2.95
C THR A 130 10.71 -3.44 3.28
N ILE A 131 11.10 -3.30 4.55
CA ILE A 131 12.11 -2.32 5.01
C ILE A 131 13.44 -2.59 4.30
N LEU A 132 13.90 -3.85 4.30
CA LEU A 132 15.13 -4.25 3.61
C LEU A 132 15.06 -3.96 2.11
N ALA A 133 13.92 -4.21 1.46
CA ALA A 133 13.72 -3.90 0.04
C ALA A 133 13.79 -2.39 -0.24
N ILE A 134 13.19 -1.54 0.59
CA ILE A 134 13.27 -0.07 0.44
C ILE A 134 14.72 0.40 0.53
N SER A 135 15.50 -0.11 1.48
CA SER A 135 16.92 0.23 1.58
C SER A 135 17.77 -0.34 0.45
N ALA A 136 17.47 -1.56 -0.01
CA ALA A 136 18.18 -2.20 -1.11
C ALA A 136 17.99 -1.43 -2.42
N LEU A 137 16.86 -0.73 -2.59
CA LEU A 137 16.60 0.15 -3.73
C LEU A 137 17.60 1.31 -3.84
N GLY A 138 18.19 1.75 -2.72
CA GLY A 138 19.27 2.74 -2.71
C GLY A 138 20.63 2.20 -3.17
N THR A 139 20.72 0.91 -3.51
CA THR A 139 21.95 0.21 -3.90
C THR A 139 21.86 -0.34 -5.33
N SER A 140 22.93 -0.94 -5.84
CA SER A 140 22.94 -1.58 -7.17
C SER A 140 22.13 -2.87 -7.25
N GLU A 141 21.61 -3.37 -6.13
CA GLU A 141 20.96 -4.67 -5.99
C GLU A 141 19.43 -4.59 -6.26
N THR A 142 19.06 -4.22 -7.48
CA THR A 142 17.63 -4.04 -7.84
C THR A 142 16.85 -5.35 -7.93
N ASP A 143 17.51 -6.45 -8.29
CA ASP A 143 16.84 -7.74 -8.48
C ASP A 143 16.54 -8.39 -7.12
N THR A 144 17.45 -8.27 -6.14
CA THR A 144 17.21 -8.72 -4.76
C THR A 144 16.10 -7.91 -4.10
N THR A 145 16.04 -6.61 -4.39
CA THR A 145 14.96 -5.71 -3.95
C THR A 145 13.59 -6.24 -4.38
N GLU A 146 13.43 -6.56 -5.67
CA GLU A 146 12.17 -7.10 -6.17
C GLU A 146 11.84 -8.48 -5.59
N ALA A 147 12.83 -9.35 -5.42
CA ALA A 147 12.65 -10.65 -4.78
C ALA A 147 12.15 -10.51 -3.33
N LEU A 148 12.82 -9.69 -2.50
CA LEU A 148 12.42 -9.39 -1.11
C LEU A 148 10.98 -8.89 -1.04
N LEU A 149 10.60 -8.01 -1.97
CA LEU A 149 9.24 -7.46 -2.06
C LEU A 149 8.21 -8.52 -2.43
N ILE A 150 8.55 -9.49 -3.29
CA ILE A 150 7.69 -10.62 -3.64
C ILE A 150 7.45 -11.51 -2.42
N TYR A 151 8.49 -11.84 -1.64
CA TYR A 151 8.32 -12.58 -0.39
C TYR A 151 7.48 -11.81 0.63
N ALA A 152 7.74 -10.52 0.81
CA ALA A 152 6.96 -9.68 1.71
C ALA A 152 5.46 -9.69 1.34
N LYS A 153 5.13 -9.57 0.05
CA LYS A 153 3.74 -9.66 -0.42
C LYS A 153 3.11 -11.02 -0.15
N ARG A 154 3.87 -12.12 -0.27
CA ARG A 154 3.38 -13.48 0.03
C ARG A 154 3.03 -13.64 1.50
N GLU A 155 3.87 -13.13 2.41
CA GLU A 155 3.61 -13.16 3.86
C GLU A 155 2.34 -12.38 4.25
N VAL A 156 2.01 -11.35 3.46
CA VAL A 156 0.87 -10.46 3.71
C VAL A 156 -0.40 -10.88 2.96
N ALA A 157 -0.30 -11.79 1.98
CA ALA A 157 -1.40 -12.15 1.09
C ALA A 157 -2.66 -12.61 1.84
N LEU A 158 -2.50 -13.33 2.97
CA LEU A 158 -3.62 -13.79 3.80
C LEU A 158 -4.34 -12.67 4.55
N PHE A 159 -3.72 -11.50 4.67
CA PHE A 159 -4.24 -10.37 5.41
C PHE A 159 -4.77 -9.26 4.49
N ASP A 160 -4.63 -9.37 3.16
CA ASP A 160 -4.96 -8.27 2.24
C ASP A 160 -6.45 -7.89 2.30
N ASP A 161 -7.34 -8.87 2.51
CA ASP A 161 -8.79 -8.61 2.65
C ASP A 161 -9.18 -8.04 4.03
N ALA A 162 -8.26 -8.08 5.00
CA ALA A 162 -8.52 -7.63 6.37
C ALA A 162 -8.01 -6.19 6.61
N ALA A 163 -8.83 -5.39 7.26
CA ALA A 163 -8.43 -4.08 7.76
C ALA A 163 -7.63 -4.23 9.06
N THR A 164 -6.34 -4.53 8.94
CA THR A 164 -5.42 -4.70 10.08
C THR A 164 -4.31 -3.67 10.07
N LEU A 165 -3.73 -3.39 11.25
CA LEU A 165 -2.63 -2.43 11.38
C LEU A 165 -1.41 -2.84 10.55
N LEU A 166 -1.17 -4.15 10.40
CA LEU A 166 -0.14 -4.69 9.52
C LEU A 166 -0.32 -4.20 8.09
N ILE A 167 -1.52 -4.35 7.52
CA ILE A 167 -1.77 -3.93 6.14
C ILE A 167 -1.64 -2.42 5.98
N VAL A 168 -2.09 -1.63 6.95
CA VAL A 168 -1.92 -0.18 6.90
C VAL A 168 -0.45 0.18 6.81
N HIS A 169 0.40 -0.36 7.70
CA HIS A 169 1.84 -0.14 7.66
C HIS A 169 2.47 -0.66 6.37
N PHE A 170 2.06 -1.85 5.91
CA PHE A 170 2.56 -2.44 4.68
C PHE A 170 2.21 -1.59 3.44
N CYS A 171 0.98 -1.09 3.33
CA CYS A 171 0.56 -0.20 2.24
C CYS A 171 1.31 1.13 2.26
N LEU A 172 1.60 1.69 3.44
CA LEU A 172 2.43 2.91 3.55
C LEU A 172 3.86 2.66 3.08
N LEU A 173 4.48 1.55 3.49
CA LEU A 173 5.82 1.16 3.03
C LEU A 173 5.84 0.88 1.52
N MET A 174 4.82 0.19 1.01
CA MET A 174 4.66 -0.04 -0.41
C MET A 174 4.47 1.27 -1.18
N SER A 175 3.81 2.28 -0.60
CA SER A 175 3.69 3.59 -1.24
C SER A 175 5.06 4.26 -1.41
N ASP A 176 5.86 4.26 -0.35
CA ASP A 176 7.23 4.79 -0.38
C ASP A 176 8.12 4.05 -1.40
N TYR A 177 8.06 2.72 -1.41
CA TYR A 177 8.75 1.91 -2.42
C TYR A 177 8.36 2.30 -3.86
N GLN A 178 7.06 2.47 -4.13
CA GLN A 178 6.59 2.85 -5.46
C GLN A 178 6.99 4.29 -5.84
N LEU A 179 7.07 5.21 -4.87
CA LEU A 179 7.59 6.56 -5.10
C LEU A 179 9.06 6.51 -5.51
N ASN A 180 9.88 5.75 -4.79
CA ASN A 180 11.31 5.59 -5.09
C ASN A 180 11.54 4.90 -6.45
N MET A 181 10.62 4.04 -6.90
CA MET A 181 10.62 3.44 -8.25
C MET A 181 10.07 4.37 -9.35
N GLY A 182 9.68 5.60 -9.03
CA GLY A 182 9.09 6.54 -9.99
C GLY A 182 7.67 6.18 -10.45
N ARG A 183 6.97 5.34 -9.68
CA ARG A 183 5.62 4.82 -9.99
C ARG A 183 4.55 5.55 -9.15
N SER A 184 4.45 6.87 -9.31
CA SER A 184 3.60 7.74 -8.47
C SER A 184 2.11 7.32 -8.44
N ASN A 185 1.58 6.84 -9.56
CA ASN A 185 0.20 6.33 -9.60
C ASN A 185 0.01 5.08 -8.74
N ALA A 186 0.98 4.15 -8.74
CA ALA A 186 0.93 2.97 -7.89
C ALA A 186 1.10 3.34 -6.42
N ALA A 187 1.98 4.31 -6.11
CA ALA A 187 2.14 4.85 -4.78
C ALA A 187 0.83 5.45 -4.24
N TYR A 188 0.15 6.25 -5.07
CA TYR A 188 -1.13 6.87 -4.73
C TYR A 188 -2.20 5.82 -4.40
N LEU A 189 -2.30 4.75 -5.19
CA LEU A 189 -3.25 3.66 -4.93
C LEU A 189 -2.97 2.96 -3.60
N GLN A 190 -1.69 2.70 -3.29
CA GLN A 190 -1.28 2.11 -2.01
C GLN A 190 -1.63 3.04 -0.84
N PHE A 191 -1.37 4.33 -0.98
CA PHE A 191 -1.72 5.33 0.03
C PHE A 191 -3.24 5.39 0.27
N CYS A 192 -4.06 5.45 -0.78
CA CYS A 192 -5.51 5.43 -0.66
C CYS A 192 -6.03 4.13 -0.01
N SER A 193 -5.39 2.99 -0.31
CA SER A 193 -5.68 1.72 0.35
C SER A 193 -5.38 1.77 1.85
N ALA A 194 -4.21 2.29 2.22
CA ALA A 194 -3.83 2.50 3.62
C ALA A 194 -4.84 3.37 4.35
N CYS A 195 -5.24 4.51 3.77
CA CYS A 195 -6.24 5.41 4.36
C CYS A 195 -7.59 4.72 4.55
N ALA A 196 -8.09 4.01 3.53
CA ALA A 196 -9.37 3.30 3.62
C ALA A 196 -9.34 2.23 4.73
N LYS A 197 -8.25 1.45 4.80
CA LYS A 197 -8.08 0.40 5.81
C LYS A 197 -7.91 0.99 7.23
N ALA A 198 -7.18 2.10 7.37
CA ALA A 198 -7.04 2.82 8.63
C ALA A 198 -8.38 3.40 9.11
N MET A 199 -9.18 3.97 8.20
CA MET A 199 -10.50 4.49 8.53
C MET A 199 -11.46 3.37 8.95
N SER A 200 -11.48 2.24 8.23
CA SER A 200 -12.33 1.10 8.61
C SER A 200 -11.95 0.47 9.94
N MET A 201 -10.69 0.60 10.36
CA MET A 201 -10.24 0.20 11.69
C MET A 201 -10.64 1.19 12.79
N GLY A 202 -11.19 2.35 12.45
CA GLY A 202 -11.50 3.39 13.43
C GLY A 202 -10.29 4.21 13.91
N LEU A 203 -9.12 4.11 13.25
CA LEU A 203 -7.91 4.85 13.68
C LEU A 203 -8.05 6.39 13.57
N HIS A 204 -9.10 6.86 12.90
CA HIS A 204 -9.45 8.28 12.78
C HIS A 204 -10.21 8.82 14.02
N ILE A 205 -10.76 7.92 14.84
CA ILE A 205 -11.45 8.29 16.07
C ILE A 205 -10.36 8.42 17.14
N GLN A 206 -9.80 9.63 17.27
CA GLN A 206 -8.91 9.95 18.38
C GLN A 206 -9.61 9.61 19.69
N GLY A 207 -8.88 8.95 20.60
CA GLY A 207 -9.39 8.38 21.84
C GLY A 207 -10.30 9.33 22.60
N GLY A 208 -11.62 9.12 22.47
CA GLY A 208 -12.60 9.61 23.43
C GLY A 208 -12.59 8.69 24.65
N SER A 209 -11.51 8.73 25.42
CA SER A 209 -11.43 8.15 26.76
C SER A 209 -10.25 8.78 27.49
N ASP A 210 -10.33 10.08 27.72
CA ASP A 210 -9.65 10.78 28.83
C ASP A 210 -10.36 12.12 29.07
N ALA A 211 -11.69 12.05 29.27
CA ALA A 211 -12.48 13.16 29.76
C ALA A 211 -13.50 12.66 30.79
N VAL A 212 -13.10 12.79 32.06
CA VAL A 212 -13.91 12.87 33.29
C VAL A 212 -14.35 11.54 33.92
N GLU A 213 -13.39 10.78 34.45
CA GLU A 213 -13.53 10.23 35.81
C GLU A 213 -12.59 11.01 36.73
N ASP A 214 -13.07 12.11 37.30
CA ASP A 214 -12.56 12.62 38.58
C ASP A 214 -13.58 13.59 39.23
N GLY A 215 -13.96 13.28 40.48
CA GLY A 215 -14.18 14.31 41.50
C GLY A 215 -15.59 14.88 41.76
N HIS A 216 -16.33 14.21 42.66
CA HIS A 216 -16.90 14.77 43.90
C HIS A 216 -18.02 15.86 43.95
N GLN A 217 -19.02 15.51 44.78
CA GLN A 217 -19.85 16.32 45.70
C GLN A 217 -21.11 17.05 45.20
N VAL A 218 -22.27 16.53 45.62
CA VAL A 218 -23.19 17.23 46.54
C VAL A 218 -23.59 16.27 47.67
#